data_AF-A0A9W7EN38-F1
#
_entry.id   AF-A0A9W7EN38-F1
#
_cell.length_a   1.000
_cell.length_b   1.000
_cell.length_c   1.000
_cell.angle_alpha   90.00
_cell.angle_beta   90.00
_cell.angle_gamma   90.00
#
_symmetry.space_group_name_H-M   'P 1'
#
loop_
_entity.id
_entity.type
_entity.pdbx_description
1 polymer ?
#
loop_
_entity_poly.entity_id
_entity_poly.type
_entity_poly.pdbx_seq_one_letter_code
_entity_poly.pdbx_strand_id
1 'polypeptide(L)'
;MDCGDGVNLCGVLTLASGYGPNEYAASEPYVHGLWPETDSYGTSECIAPQSTTDPTKLATCYNNGTNNDADQLDFEQHEWEKHGCCAGAEDADDYFDQVCSISTAPLKVMSDSKSSGGDLDAIEKAVTSAGYEVFYKDTQYSQLYLSACAGPDAKWKTSPVADFVKNCGGWDPSNNDDNDATACVSSQHGPACSSDKDCSDITDCVRCASSGYCTNVPLSYTETN
;
A
#
# COMPACT_ATOMS: atom_id res chain seq x y z
N MET A 1 -0.61 13.49 -1.89
CA MET A 1 -2.05 13.47 -2.21
C MET A 1 -2.88 13.86 -0.99
N ASP A 2 -3.98 14.59 -1.15
CA ASP A 2 -4.97 14.80 -0.07
C ASP A 2 -6.09 13.76 -0.23
N CYS A 3 -6.33 12.95 0.81
CA CYS A 3 -7.34 11.89 0.79
C CYS A 3 -8.76 12.44 0.94
N GLY A 4 -8.91 13.62 1.55
CA GLY A 4 -10.19 14.19 1.95
C GLY A 4 -10.76 13.60 3.24
N ASP A 5 -11.76 14.30 3.79
CA ASP A 5 -12.34 13.98 5.10
C ASP A 5 -12.94 12.55 5.16
N GLY A 6 -12.59 11.82 6.20
CA GLY A 6 -13.13 10.48 6.49
C GLY A 6 -12.59 9.37 5.57
N VAL A 7 -11.48 9.62 4.87
CA VAL A 7 -10.73 8.64 4.06
C VAL A 7 -9.34 8.45 4.70
N ASN A 8 -9.08 7.29 5.29
CA ASN A 8 -7.80 7.06 5.96
C ASN A 8 -6.71 6.54 5.02
N LEU A 9 -7.08 5.85 3.94
CA LEU A 9 -6.13 5.27 2.99
C LEU A 9 -6.33 5.84 1.58
N CYS A 10 -5.32 6.56 1.09
CA CYS A 10 -5.23 6.97 -0.30
C CYS A 10 -3.79 6.96 -0.80
N GLY A 11 -3.63 6.87 -2.12
CA GLY A 11 -2.30 6.69 -2.69
C GLY A 11 -2.32 6.63 -4.20
N VAL A 12 -1.21 6.12 -4.75
CA VAL A 12 -1.03 5.93 -6.18
C VAL A 12 -0.77 4.47 -6.52
N LEU A 13 -1.50 3.95 -7.51
CA LEU A 13 -1.11 2.74 -8.23
C LEU A 13 -0.17 3.15 -9.36
N THR A 14 1.11 2.79 -9.24
CA THR A 14 2.15 3.12 -10.21
C THR A 14 2.32 2.00 -11.22
N LEU A 15 2.10 2.33 -12.49
CA LEU A 15 2.19 1.40 -13.63
C LEU A 15 3.29 1.86 -14.58
N ALA A 16 4.29 0.99 -14.82
CA ALA A 16 5.36 1.26 -15.75
C ALA A 16 4.91 0.91 -17.18
N SER A 17 5.18 1.79 -18.15
CA SER A 17 4.85 1.53 -19.56
C SER A 17 5.80 0.54 -20.23
N GLY A 18 6.96 0.28 -19.63
CA GLY A 18 8.07 -0.46 -20.22
C GLY A 18 8.94 0.36 -21.18
N TYR A 19 8.66 1.67 -21.37
CA TYR A 19 9.52 2.58 -22.15
C TYR A 19 10.63 3.25 -21.32
N GLY A 20 10.66 3.00 -20.02
CA GLY A 20 11.64 3.60 -19.12
C GLY A 20 13.05 3.04 -19.36
N PRO A 21 14.08 3.69 -18.80
CA PRO A 21 15.46 3.22 -18.90
C PRO A 21 15.73 2.03 -17.97
N ASN A 22 16.75 1.24 -18.29
CA ASN A 22 17.31 0.20 -17.41
C ASN A 22 16.23 -0.79 -16.89
N GLU A 23 16.10 -0.93 -15.57
CA GLU A 23 15.12 -1.77 -14.86
C GLU A 23 13.65 -1.48 -15.26
N TYR A 24 13.38 -0.29 -15.81
CA TYR A 24 12.06 0.15 -16.26
C TYR A 24 11.73 -0.20 -17.72
N ALA A 25 12.69 -0.79 -18.43
CA ALA A 25 12.52 -1.22 -19.81
C ALA A 25 11.86 -2.61 -19.84
N ALA A 26 10.71 -2.73 -20.49
CA ALA A 26 9.97 -3.98 -20.60
C ALA A 26 9.20 -4.06 -21.92
N SER A 27 8.97 -5.28 -22.41
CA SER A 27 8.14 -5.48 -23.62
C SER A 27 6.68 -5.11 -23.37
N GLU A 28 6.16 -5.41 -22.18
CA GLU A 28 4.79 -5.11 -21.77
C GLU A 28 4.76 -4.13 -20.59
N PRO A 29 3.68 -3.35 -20.42
CA PRO A 29 3.43 -2.62 -19.18
C PRO A 29 3.27 -3.57 -17.99
N TYR A 30 3.70 -3.13 -16.82
CA TYR A 30 3.66 -3.93 -15.58
C TYR A 30 3.47 -3.03 -14.36
N VAL A 31 3.17 -3.64 -13.21
CA VAL A 31 3.07 -2.90 -11.94
C VAL A 31 4.45 -2.51 -11.45
N HIS A 32 4.63 -1.25 -11.06
CA HIS A 32 5.74 -0.86 -10.20
C HIS A 32 5.36 -1.03 -8.73
N GLY A 33 4.21 -0.47 -8.31
CA GLY A 33 3.81 -0.52 -6.91
C GLY A 33 2.47 0.14 -6.61
N LEU A 34 2.00 -0.02 -5.38
CA LEU A 34 0.88 0.73 -4.81
C LEU A 34 1.38 1.46 -3.56
N TRP A 35 1.38 2.78 -3.60
CA TRP A 35 2.04 3.58 -2.58
C TRP A 35 1.02 4.44 -1.85
N PRO A 36 0.69 4.11 -0.58
CA PRO A 36 0.00 5.04 0.30
C PRO A 36 0.77 6.36 0.35
N GLU A 37 0.08 7.47 0.10
CA GLU A 37 0.67 8.80 0.08
C GLU A 37 0.70 9.36 1.51
N THR A 38 1.62 8.84 2.33
CA THR A 38 1.79 9.22 3.74
C THR A 38 2.74 10.41 3.92
N ASP A 39 2.77 11.00 5.11
CA ASP A 39 3.73 12.03 5.54
C ASP A 39 3.90 13.21 4.56
N SER A 40 5.11 13.39 4.00
CA SER A 40 5.41 14.47 3.07
C SER A 40 4.76 14.29 1.70
N TYR A 41 4.27 13.08 1.40
CA TYR A 41 3.61 12.79 0.14
C TYR A 41 2.14 13.14 0.24
N GLY A 42 1.46 12.88 1.35
CA GLY A 42 0.04 13.16 1.48
C GLY A 42 -0.56 12.97 2.87
N THR A 43 -1.89 12.86 2.91
CA THR A 43 -2.65 12.72 4.16
C THR A 43 -3.13 11.29 4.41
N SER A 44 -2.61 10.30 3.68
CA SER A 44 -2.92 8.90 3.99
C SER A 44 -2.34 8.55 5.35
N GLU A 45 -3.10 7.83 6.15
CA GLU A 45 -2.61 7.17 7.34
C GLU A 45 -1.74 5.97 6.93
N CYS A 46 -0.79 5.61 7.79
CA CYS A 46 -0.12 4.33 7.72
C CYS A 46 -0.87 3.34 8.61
N ILE A 47 -1.65 2.44 8.01
CA ILE A 47 -2.36 1.39 8.72
C ILE A 47 -1.56 0.10 8.58
N ALA A 48 -1.05 -0.39 9.72
CA ALA A 48 -0.18 -1.55 9.76
C ALA A 48 -0.96 -2.85 9.48
N PRO A 49 -0.32 -3.86 8.85
CA PRO A 49 -0.91 -5.17 8.65
C PRO A 49 -0.94 -5.99 9.94
N GLN A 50 -1.70 -7.09 9.93
CA GLN A 50 -1.68 -8.07 11.04
C GLN A 50 -0.35 -8.83 11.10
N SER A 51 0.29 -9.03 9.93
CA SER A 51 1.60 -9.66 9.80
C SER A 51 2.48 -8.81 8.91
N THR A 52 3.69 -8.47 9.38
CA THR A 52 4.73 -7.79 8.59
C THR A 52 5.68 -8.77 7.91
N THR A 53 5.36 -10.07 7.88
CA THR A 53 6.24 -11.08 7.29
C THR A 53 6.39 -10.84 5.79
N ASP A 54 7.63 -10.94 5.30
CA ASP A 54 7.95 -10.72 3.89
C ASP A 54 7.23 -11.71 2.95
N PRO A 55 6.91 -11.28 1.72
CA PRO A 55 6.39 -12.18 0.70
C PRO A 55 7.41 -13.28 0.39
N THR A 56 6.88 -14.48 0.10
CA THR A 56 7.66 -15.63 -0.34
C THR A 56 7.20 -16.17 -1.70
N LYS A 57 6.19 -15.53 -2.29
CA LYS A 57 5.58 -15.89 -3.57
C LYS A 57 5.65 -14.67 -4.48
N LEU A 58 5.88 -14.92 -5.76
CA LEU A 58 5.94 -13.87 -6.77
C LEU A 58 4.55 -13.41 -7.20
N ALA A 59 4.35 -12.10 -7.19
CA ALA A 59 3.19 -11.43 -7.75
C ALA A 59 3.33 -11.30 -9.27
N THR A 60 2.56 -12.07 -10.04
CA THR A 60 2.72 -12.11 -11.51
C THR A 60 2.55 -10.76 -12.22
N CYS A 61 1.80 -9.81 -11.64
CA CYS A 61 1.60 -8.48 -12.22
C CYS A 61 2.83 -7.56 -12.12
N TYR A 62 3.81 -7.90 -11.28
CA TYR A 62 5.09 -7.19 -11.14
C TYR A 62 6.16 -7.68 -12.14
N ASN A 63 5.90 -8.79 -12.83
CA ASN A 63 6.86 -9.36 -13.76
C ASN A 63 7.06 -8.45 -14.98
N ASN A 64 8.25 -7.87 -15.11
CA ASN A 64 8.66 -7.01 -16.23
C ASN A 64 9.24 -7.80 -17.42
N GLY A 65 9.37 -9.12 -17.31
CA GLY A 65 9.92 -10.03 -18.32
C GLY A 65 11.45 -10.01 -18.44
N THR A 66 12.14 -9.20 -17.63
CA THR A 66 13.61 -9.07 -17.66
C THR A 66 14.27 -9.57 -16.38
N ASN A 67 13.57 -9.46 -15.25
CA ASN A 67 14.09 -9.88 -13.95
C ASN A 67 14.01 -11.41 -13.82
N ASN A 68 14.95 -11.98 -13.07
CA ASN A 68 14.81 -13.36 -12.61
C ASN A 68 13.94 -13.41 -11.34
N ASP A 69 13.48 -14.61 -10.96
CA ASP A 69 12.60 -14.82 -9.80
C ASP A 69 13.17 -14.25 -8.48
N ALA A 70 14.48 -14.30 -8.25
CA ALA A 70 15.09 -13.76 -7.03
C ALA A 70 15.09 -12.23 -7.04
N ASP A 71 15.48 -11.61 -8.16
CA ASP A 71 15.46 -10.15 -8.29
C ASP A 71 14.03 -9.59 -8.20
N GLN A 72 13.03 -10.32 -8.72
CA GLN A 72 11.63 -9.95 -8.58
C GLN A 72 11.17 -10.07 -7.13
N LEU A 73 11.55 -11.15 -6.42
CA LEU A 73 11.18 -11.32 -5.02
C LEU A 73 11.80 -10.24 -4.13
N ASP A 74 13.08 -9.90 -4.34
CA ASP A 74 13.76 -8.82 -3.62
C ASP A 74 13.05 -7.47 -3.85
N PHE A 75 12.56 -7.23 -5.07
CA PHE A 75 11.77 -6.04 -5.39
C PHE A 75 10.39 -6.05 -4.73
N GLU A 76 9.69 -7.18 -4.72
CA GLU A 76 8.41 -7.30 -4.02
C GLU A 76 8.58 -7.14 -2.51
N GLN A 77 9.69 -7.62 -1.92
CA GLN A 77 10.03 -7.35 -0.52
C GLN A 77 10.21 -5.86 -0.26
N HIS A 78 10.91 -5.14 -1.14
CA HIS A 78 11.02 -3.67 -1.06
C HIS A 78 9.65 -2.99 -1.05
N GLU A 79 8.77 -3.38 -1.97
CA GLU A 79 7.43 -2.82 -2.10
C GLU A 79 6.56 -3.12 -0.88
N TRP A 80 6.70 -4.31 -0.32
CA TRP A 80 6.03 -4.68 0.93
C TRP A 80 6.53 -3.86 2.12
N GLU A 81 7.84 -3.90 2.40
CA GLU A 81 8.45 -3.26 3.57
C GLU A 81 8.20 -1.75 3.60
N LYS A 82 8.28 -1.10 2.44
CA LYS A 82 8.23 0.35 2.32
C LYS A 82 6.82 0.90 2.12
N HIS A 83 5.94 0.13 1.49
CA HIS A 83 4.63 0.63 1.07
C HIS A 83 3.49 -0.26 1.59
N GLY A 84 3.57 -1.57 1.38
CA GLY A 84 2.54 -2.51 1.81
C GLY A 84 2.29 -2.55 3.32
N CYS A 85 3.34 -2.40 4.13
CA CYS A 85 3.26 -2.30 5.59
C CYS A 85 2.48 -1.09 6.12
N CYS A 86 2.08 -0.15 5.25
CA CYS A 86 1.22 0.99 5.58
C CYS A 86 -0.11 0.99 4.84
N ALA A 87 -0.41 -0.06 4.06
CA ALA A 87 -1.52 -0.08 3.13
C ALA A 87 -2.84 -0.61 3.72
N GLY A 88 -2.88 -0.94 5.03
CA GLY A 88 -4.02 -1.58 5.69
C GLY A 88 -4.32 -3.00 5.23
N ALA A 89 -3.41 -3.64 4.48
CA ALA A 89 -3.54 -5.02 4.05
C ALA A 89 -3.47 -5.98 5.25
N GLU A 90 -4.03 -7.18 5.13
CA GLU A 90 -3.94 -8.20 6.19
C GLU A 90 -2.49 -8.70 6.36
N ASP A 91 -1.85 -9.00 5.23
CA ASP A 91 -0.46 -9.45 5.10
C ASP A 91 0.05 -9.15 3.68
N ALA A 92 1.26 -9.63 3.36
CA ALA A 92 1.87 -9.44 2.04
C ALA A 92 1.06 -10.10 0.91
N ASP A 93 0.49 -11.28 1.12
CA ASP A 93 -0.29 -11.98 0.08
C ASP A 93 -1.56 -11.16 -0.25
N ASP A 94 -2.29 -10.65 0.76
CA ASP A 94 -3.45 -9.77 0.54
C ASP A 94 -3.07 -8.48 -0.18
N TYR A 95 -1.94 -7.85 0.19
CA TYR A 95 -1.46 -6.64 -0.50
C TYR A 95 -1.22 -6.90 -1.99
N PHE A 96 -0.41 -7.91 -2.35
CA PHE A 96 -0.10 -8.18 -3.75
C PHE A 96 -1.31 -8.65 -4.56
N ASP A 97 -2.21 -9.44 -3.96
CA ASP A 97 -3.47 -9.83 -4.61
C ASP A 97 -4.34 -8.62 -4.94
N GLN A 98 -4.46 -7.67 -4.01
CA GLN A 98 -5.18 -6.41 -4.24
C GLN A 98 -4.53 -5.58 -5.35
N VAL A 99 -3.20 -5.39 -5.32
CA VAL A 99 -2.46 -4.63 -6.33
C VAL A 99 -2.64 -5.25 -7.73
N CYS A 100 -2.49 -6.57 -7.86
CA CYS A 100 -2.70 -7.26 -9.13
C CYS A 100 -4.17 -7.16 -9.61
N SER A 101 -5.13 -7.23 -8.68
CA SER A 101 -6.56 -7.08 -9.00
C SER A 101 -6.88 -5.71 -9.60
N ILE A 102 -6.45 -4.62 -8.94
CA ILE A 102 -6.77 -3.25 -9.40
C ILE A 102 -5.95 -2.81 -10.62
N SER A 103 -4.78 -3.42 -10.85
CA SER A 103 -3.92 -3.09 -11.99
C SER A 103 -4.30 -3.80 -13.29
N THR A 104 -5.00 -4.93 -13.23
CA THR A 104 -5.31 -5.78 -14.40
C THR A 104 -5.97 -4.98 -15.54
N ALA A 105 -7.02 -4.22 -15.24
CA ALA A 105 -7.77 -3.47 -16.24
C ALA A 105 -6.98 -2.27 -16.83
N PRO A 106 -6.34 -1.38 -16.03
CA PRO A 106 -5.53 -0.30 -16.59
C PRO A 106 -4.29 -0.81 -17.34
N LEU A 107 -3.61 -1.87 -16.88
CA LEU A 107 -2.50 -2.47 -17.61
C LEU A 107 -2.92 -2.97 -18.99
N LYS A 108 -4.12 -3.55 -19.11
CA LYS A 108 -4.65 -3.94 -20.41
C LYS A 108 -4.79 -2.72 -21.35
N VAL A 109 -5.31 -1.60 -20.84
CA VAL A 109 -5.43 -0.36 -21.63
C VAL A 109 -4.06 0.16 -22.08
N MET A 110 -3.07 0.11 -21.19
CA MET A 110 -1.70 0.49 -21.51
C MET A 110 -1.11 -0.42 -22.60
N SER A 111 -1.29 -1.74 -22.49
CA SER A 111 -0.78 -2.72 -23.45
C SER A 111 -1.45 -2.58 -24.82
N ASP A 112 -2.78 -2.38 -24.87
CA ASP A 112 -3.51 -2.13 -26.12
C ASP A 112 -3.01 -0.85 -26.84
N SER A 113 -2.73 0.22 -26.07
CA SER A 113 -2.17 1.46 -26.62
C SER A 113 -0.73 1.28 -27.11
N LYS A 114 0.12 0.63 -26.31
CA LYS A 114 1.52 0.35 -26.64
C LYS A 114 1.66 -0.52 -27.90
N SER A 115 0.88 -1.60 -27.98
CA SER A 115 0.87 -2.52 -29.13
C SER A 115 0.36 -1.85 -30.42
N SER A 116 -0.42 -0.77 -30.30
CA SER A 116 -0.83 0.08 -31.41
C SER A 116 0.23 1.11 -31.83
N GLY A 117 1.42 1.07 -31.23
CA GLY A 117 2.52 2.00 -31.47
C GLY A 117 2.41 3.33 -30.71
N GLY A 118 1.55 3.40 -29.68
CA GLY A 118 1.38 4.59 -28.86
C GLY A 118 2.57 4.80 -27.91
N ASP A 119 3.02 6.05 -27.78
CA ASP A 119 3.99 6.49 -26.78
C ASP A 119 3.32 6.72 -25.40
N LEU A 120 4.08 7.23 -24.42
CA LEU A 120 3.57 7.48 -23.07
C LEU A 120 2.37 8.45 -23.06
N ASP A 121 2.34 9.45 -23.93
CA ASP A 121 1.23 10.40 -24.04
C ASP A 121 -0.02 9.74 -24.61
N ALA A 122 0.14 8.87 -25.61
CA ALA A 122 -0.96 8.07 -26.14
C ALA A 122 -1.51 7.09 -25.08
N ILE A 123 -0.62 6.47 -24.29
CA ILE A 123 -0.99 5.58 -23.18
C ILE A 123 -1.76 6.34 -22.11
N GLU A 124 -1.27 7.49 -21.65
CA GLU A 124 -1.96 8.36 -20.67
C GLU A 124 -3.37 8.73 -21.15
N LYS A 125 -3.48 9.14 -22.42
CA LYS A 125 -4.77 9.47 -23.02
C LYS A 125 -5.72 8.27 -23.06
N ALA A 126 -5.22 7.09 -23.40
CA ALA A 126 -6.02 5.87 -23.44
C ALA A 126 -6.52 5.48 -22.04
N VAL A 127 -5.64 5.52 -21.04
CA VAL A 127 -5.97 5.25 -19.63
C VAL A 127 -7.00 6.23 -19.09
N THR A 128 -6.82 7.54 -19.37
CA THR A 128 -7.78 8.57 -18.98
C THR A 128 -9.13 8.39 -19.68
N SER A 129 -9.13 8.05 -20.97
CA SER A 129 -10.35 7.78 -21.74
C SER A 129 -11.09 6.52 -21.26
N ALA A 130 -10.38 5.58 -20.63
CA ALA A 130 -10.96 4.41 -20.00
C ALA A 130 -11.55 4.67 -18.60
N GLY A 131 -11.46 5.91 -18.10
CA GLY A 131 -12.08 6.33 -16.84
C GLY A 131 -11.16 6.29 -15.62
N TYR A 132 -9.85 6.07 -15.80
CA TYR A 132 -8.88 6.12 -14.70
C TYR A 132 -8.25 7.52 -14.62
N GLU A 133 -8.25 8.12 -13.44
CA GLU A 133 -7.52 9.37 -13.23
C GLU A 133 -6.02 9.09 -13.16
N VAL A 134 -5.27 9.78 -14.03
CA VAL A 134 -3.81 9.84 -13.95
C VAL A 134 -3.46 11.01 -13.05
N PHE A 135 -3.08 10.72 -11.81
CA PHE A 135 -2.68 11.72 -10.82
C PHE A 135 -1.34 12.38 -11.20
N TYR A 136 -0.41 11.57 -11.70
CA TYR A 136 0.90 12.05 -12.15
C TYR A 136 1.43 11.19 -13.31
N LYS A 137 2.11 11.85 -14.25
CA LYS A 137 2.85 11.20 -15.33
C LYS A 137 4.33 11.39 -15.10
N ASP A 138 5.03 10.30 -14.84
CA ASP A 138 6.47 10.29 -14.67
C ASP A 138 7.17 10.07 -16.02
N THR A 139 7.65 11.16 -16.63
CA THR A 139 8.38 11.10 -17.89
C THR A 139 9.82 10.60 -17.74
N GLN A 140 10.37 10.58 -16.52
CA GLN A 140 11.75 10.15 -16.29
C GLN A 140 11.89 8.64 -16.42
N TYR A 141 10.95 7.89 -15.83
CA TYR A 141 10.92 6.43 -15.88
C TYR A 141 9.77 5.87 -16.73
N SER A 142 9.03 6.74 -17.42
CA SER A 142 7.91 6.40 -18.30
C SER A 142 6.81 5.60 -17.60
N GLN A 143 6.21 6.20 -16.57
CA GLN A 143 5.21 5.57 -15.71
C GLN A 143 3.97 6.45 -15.56
N LEU A 144 2.83 5.83 -15.23
CA LEU A 144 1.60 6.50 -14.87
C LEU A 144 1.23 6.17 -13.43
N TYR A 145 0.86 7.21 -12.68
CA TYR A 145 0.47 7.12 -11.28
C TYR A 145 -1.04 7.32 -11.25
N LEU A 146 -1.80 6.25 -11.03
CA LEU A 146 -3.25 6.31 -10.97
C LEU A 146 -3.69 6.55 -9.54
N SER A 147 -4.61 7.49 -9.32
CA SER A 147 -5.15 7.74 -7.99
C SER A 147 -5.94 6.52 -7.49
N ALA A 148 -5.68 6.12 -6.25
CA ALA A 148 -6.31 4.99 -5.60
C ALA A 148 -6.63 5.30 -4.14
N CYS A 149 -7.65 4.61 -3.61
CA CYS A 149 -8.03 4.71 -2.20
C CYS A 149 -8.60 3.38 -1.69
N ALA A 150 -8.65 3.22 -0.37
CA ALA A 150 -9.30 2.11 0.29
C ALA A 150 -10.34 2.59 1.31
N GLY A 151 -11.47 1.88 1.36
CA GLY A 151 -12.51 2.11 2.37
C GLY A 151 -12.18 1.39 3.68
N PRO A 152 -13.08 1.44 4.69
CA PRO A 152 -12.89 0.77 5.98
C PRO A 152 -12.70 -0.76 5.91
N ASP A 153 -13.01 -1.37 4.77
CA ASP A 153 -12.75 -2.78 4.47
C ASP A 153 -11.30 -3.04 4.02
N ALA A 154 -10.47 -1.99 3.99
CA ALA A 154 -9.10 -1.97 3.50
C ALA A 154 -8.94 -2.53 2.08
N LYS A 155 -9.99 -2.47 1.26
CA LYS A 155 -9.93 -2.91 -0.15
C LYS A 155 -9.65 -1.75 -1.09
N TRP A 156 -8.46 -1.76 -1.66
CA TRP A 156 -7.98 -0.76 -2.60
C TRP A 156 -8.77 -0.79 -3.91
N LYS A 157 -9.01 0.39 -4.47
CA LYS A 157 -9.61 0.59 -5.79
C LYS A 157 -9.04 1.84 -6.44
N THR A 158 -9.03 1.88 -7.76
CA THR A 158 -8.76 3.13 -8.47
C THR A 158 -9.99 4.04 -8.38
N SER A 159 -9.76 5.33 -8.13
CA SER A 159 -10.82 6.33 -8.02
C SER A 159 -10.19 7.71 -8.27
N PRO A 160 -10.88 8.63 -8.95
CA PRO A 160 -10.44 10.03 -8.95
C PRO A 160 -10.36 10.56 -7.51
N VAL A 161 -9.35 11.40 -7.23
CA VAL A 161 -9.16 12.05 -5.93
C VAL A 161 -10.43 12.78 -5.48
N ALA A 162 -11.10 13.45 -6.42
CA ALA A 162 -12.36 14.17 -6.16
C ALA A 162 -13.50 13.27 -5.66
N ASP A 163 -13.42 11.96 -5.89
CA ASP A 163 -14.43 10.97 -5.50
C ASP A 163 -13.99 10.10 -4.30
N PHE A 164 -12.81 10.33 -3.71
CA PHE A 164 -12.32 9.52 -2.59
C PHE A 164 -13.28 9.48 -1.40
N VAL A 165 -13.76 10.63 -0.91
CA VAL A 165 -14.72 10.70 0.19
C VAL A 165 -15.98 9.89 -0.09
N LYS A 166 -16.43 9.86 -1.35
CA LYS A 166 -17.61 9.11 -1.77
C LYS A 166 -17.35 7.60 -1.88
N ASN A 167 -16.18 7.20 -2.38
CA ASN A 167 -15.89 5.81 -2.76
C ASN A 167 -15.12 5.02 -1.69
N CYS A 168 -14.45 5.72 -0.80
CA CYS A 168 -13.53 5.21 0.22
C CYS A 168 -13.71 5.89 1.59
N GLY A 169 -14.64 6.84 1.70
CA GLY A 169 -14.95 7.47 2.97
C GLY A 169 -15.74 6.57 3.92
N GLY A 170 -16.06 7.11 5.09
CA GLY A 170 -16.81 6.38 6.13
C GLY A 170 -15.92 5.61 7.10
N TRP A 171 -14.62 5.91 7.10
CA TRP A 171 -13.77 5.58 8.23
C TRP A 171 -14.31 6.31 9.45
N ASP A 172 -14.69 5.56 10.48
CA ASP A 172 -15.22 6.13 11.70
C ASP A 172 -14.06 6.71 12.52
N PRO A 173 -13.98 8.04 12.72
CA PRO A 173 -12.92 8.64 13.53
C PRO A 173 -12.98 8.21 15.01
N SER A 174 -14.07 7.56 15.45
CA SER A 174 -14.21 6.95 16.78
C SER A 174 -13.90 5.46 16.85
N ASN A 175 -13.87 4.72 15.72
CA ASN A 175 -13.33 3.34 15.66
C ASN A 175 -11.93 3.35 15.06
N ASN A 176 -11.08 4.29 15.49
CA ASN A 176 -9.65 4.04 15.43
C ASN A 176 -9.36 2.99 16.51
N ASP A 177 -9.69 1.72 16.20
CA ASP A 177 -9.81 0.57 17.11
C ASP A 177 -8.51 0.23 17.86
N ASP A 178 -7.41 0.91 17.55
CA ASP A 178 -6.19 0.88 18.35
C ASP A 178 -6.30 1.67 19.67
N ASN A 179 -7.32 2.51 19.86
CA ASN A 179 -7.63 3.18 21.14
C ASN A 179 -8.75 2.50 21.95
N ASP A 180 -9.55 1.63 21.31
CA ASP A 180 -10.70 0.96 21.92
C ASP A 180 -10.42 -0.49 22.33
N ALA A 181 -9.25 -1.02 21.98
CA ALA A 181 -8.73 -2.18 22.67
C ALA A 181 -8.77 -1.90 24.18
N THR A 182 -9.45 -2.76 24.94
CA THR A 182 -9.48 -2.68 26.42
C THR A 182 -8.55 -3.71 27.05
N ALA A 183 -7.85 -4.49 26.21
CA ALA A 183 -6.96 -5.57 26.62
C ALA A 183 -5.85 -5.82 25.59
N CYS A 184 -4.72 -6.39 26.01
CA CYS A 184 -3.71 -6.91 25.12
C CYS A 184 -3.98 -8.39 24.81
N VAL A 185 -4.28 -8.71 23.56
CA VAL A 185 -4.46 -10.08 23.09
C VAL A 185 -3.16 -10.56 22.42
N SER A 186 -2.81 -11.83 22.61
CA SER A 186 -1.64 -12.42 21.95
C SER A 186 -1.73 -12.22 20.44
N SER A 187 -0.65 -11.71 19.83
CA SER A 187 -0.53 -11.45 18.39
C SER A 187 -1.50 -10.39 17.84
N GLN A 188 -2.00 -9.48 18.68
CA GLN A 188 -2.76 -8.29 18.26
C GLN A 188 -2.13 -7.02 18.86
N HIS A 189 -2.43 -5.86 18.27
CA HIS A 189 -2.09 -4.58 18.89
C HIS A 189 -2.92 -4.38 20.16
N GLY A 190 -2.24 -4.00 21.23
CA GLY A 190 -2.90 -3.48 22.42
C GLY A 190 -3.19 -1.99 22.28
N PRO A 191 -3.77 -1.37 23.32
CA PRO A 191 -4.22 0.01 23.22
C PRO A 191 -3.05 0.99 23.07
N ALA A 192 -3.29 2.17 22.50
CA ALA A 192 -2.24 3.17 22.33
C ALA A 192 -1.55 3.56 23.66
N CYS A 193 -0.24 3.75 23.63
CA CYS A 193 0.58 4.14 24.78
C CYS A 193 1.72 5.08 24.39
N SER A 194 2.06 5.98 25.31
CA SER A 194 3.27 6.81 25.27
C SER A 194 4.36 6.30 26.23
N SER A 195 3.96 5.51 27.23
CA SER A 195 4.85 4.92 28.23
C SER A 195 4.23 3.67 28.84
N ASP A 196 5.04 2.85 29.54
CA ASP A 196 4.55 1.64 30.22
C ASP A 196 3.43 1.92 31.23
N LYS A 197 3.36 3.14 31.75
CA LYS A 197 2.32 3.57 32.68
C LYS A 197 0.93 3.59 32.04
N ASP A 198 0.85 3.84 30.73
CA ASP A 198 -0.43 3.88 30.03
C ASP A 198 -1.06 2.48 29.91
N CYS A 199 -0.24 1.43 30.06
CA CYS A 199 -0.65 0.03 29.94
C CYS A 199 -0.93 -0.66 31.29
N SER A 200 -0.64 -0.01 32.44
CA SER A 200 -0.62 -0.70 33.74
C SER A 200 -2.00 -1.13 34.25
N ASP A 201 -3.04 -0.43 33.82
CA ASP A 201 -4.44 -0.69 34.22
C ASP A 201 -5.24 -1.38 33.10
N ILE A 202 -4.57 -1.77 32.01
CA ILE A 202 -5.19 -2.41 30.84
C ILE A 202 -5.07 -3.92 30.99
N THR A 203 -6.18 -4.62 30.78
CA THR A 203 -6.26 -6.07 30.99
C THR A 203 -5.23 -6.79 30.10
N ASP A 204 -4.45 -7.70 30.68
CA ASP A 204 -3.44 -8.51 29.99
C ASP A 204 -2.29 -7.74 29.29
N CYS A 205 -2.19 -6.42 29.47
CA CYS A 205 -1.04 -5.63 29.02
C CYS A 205 0.05 -5.56 30.08
N VAL A 206 1.32 -5.59 29.67
CA VAL A 206 2.47 -5.56 30.59
C VAL A 206 3.37 -4.34 30.42
N ARG A 207 3.35 -3.69 29.24
CA ARG A 207 4.18 -2.51 28.94
C ARG A 207 3.79 -1.85 27.61
N CYS A 208 4.39 -0.70 27.33
CA CYS A 208 4.38 -0.09 26.01
C CYS A 208 5.45 -0.76 25.13
N ALA A 209 5.09 -1.17 23.92
CA ALA A 209 6.00 -1.88 23.02
C ALA A 209 7.06 -0.98 22.36
N SER A 210 7.05 0.32 22.66
CA SER A 210 7.78 1.38 21.94
C SER A 210 7.37 1.55 20.46
N SER A 211 6.33 0.85 20.02
CA SER A 211 5.64 1.05 18.74
C SER A 211 4.51 2.07 18.82
N GLY A 212 4.25 2.63 20.01
CA GLY A 212 3.06 3.43 20.29
C GLY A 212 1.87 2.63 20.82
N TYR A 213 2.02 1.30 21.03
CA TYR A 213 0.94 0.41 21.47
C TYR A 213 1.35 -0.51 22.63
N CYS A 214 0.40 -0.81 23.52
CA CYS A 214 0.60 -1.74 24.62
C CYS A 214 0.78 -3.16 24.11
N THR A 215 1.47 -3.99 24.88
CA THR A 215 1.70 -5.41 24.54
C THR A 215 1.57 -6.30 25.77
N ASN A 216 1.25 -7.58 25.54
CA ASN A 216 1.32 -8.64 26.55
C ASN A 216 2.70 -9.31 26.63
N VAL A 217 3.68 -8.86 25.84
CA VAL A 217 5.04 -9.42 25.79
C VAL A 217 5.96 -8.69 26.78
N PRO A 218 6.48 -9.36 27.84
CA PRO A 218 7.43 -8.76 28.78
C PRO A 218 8.73 -8.34 28.08
N LEU A 219 9.46 -7.39 28.67
CA LEU A 219 10.84 -7.17 28.25
C LEU A 219 11.62 -8.46 28.49
N SER A 220 12.16 -9.05 27.42
CA SER A 220 13.15 -10.11 27.54
C SER A 220 14.35 -9.52 28.27
N TYR A 221 14.52 -9.87 29.54
CA TYR A 221 15.78 -9.65 30.22
C TYR A 221 16.83 -10.49 29.48
N THR A 222 17.55 -9.88 28.56
CA THR A 222 18.86 -10.39 28.21
C THR A 222 19.69 -10.28 29.48
N GLU A 223 19.89 -11.42 30.15
CA GLU A 223 20.91 -11.56 31.17
C GLU A 223 22.22 -11.05 30.59
N THR A 224 22.68 -9.91 31.10
CA THR A 224 24.06 -9.48 30.94
C THR A 224 24.94 -10.53 31.62
N ASN A 225 25.59 -11.37 30.81
CA ASN A 225 26.83 -12.05 31.18
C ASN A 225 28.01 -11.23 30.67
#